data_AF-K1MZY4-F1
#
_entry.id   AF-K1MZY4-F1
#
_cell.length_a   1.000
_cell.length_b   1.000
_cell.length_c   1.000
_cell.angle_alpha   90.00
_cell.angle_beta   90.00
_cell.angle_gamma   90.00
#
_symmetry.space_group_name_H-M   'P 1'
#
loop_
_entity.id
_entity.type
_entity.pdbx_description
1 polymer ?
#
loop_
_entity_poly.entity_id
_entity_poly.type
_entity_poly.pdbx_seq_one_letter_code
_entity_poly.pdbx_strand_id
1 'polypeptide(L)'
;MAIKIVMIIFILLLLLTSWYMWHRRNGHFLIYDIGGDPRLSNILKWTSVALLAESILGIILLFMGNKYLNLITLFLASLTILAFGLSITQNKE
;
A
#
# COMPACT_ATOMS: atom_id res chain seq x y z
N MET A 1 12.23 21.53 4.08
CA MET A 1 11.05 21.70 3.19
C MET A 1 10.94 20.58 2.15
N ALA A 2 11.99 20.29 1.38
CA ALA A 2 11.98 19.25 0.35
C ALA A 2 11.51 17.86 0.84
N ILE A 3 12.02 17.38 1.99
CA ILE A 3 11.62 16.07 2.56
C ILE A 3 10.11 15.99 2.83
N LYS A 4 9.48 17.06 3.33
CA LYS A 4 8.03 17.07 3.57
C LYS A 4 7.24 16.94 2.28
N ILE A 5 7.68 17.58 1.20
CA ILE A 5 7.04 17.50 -0.12
C ILE A 5 7.12 16.07 -0.66
N VAL A 6 8.30 15.44 -0.59
CA VAL A 6 8.50 14.05 -1.02
C VAL A 6 7.59 13.10 -0.23
N MET A 7 7.47 13.29 1.09
CA MET A 7 6.58 12.49 1.93
C MET A 7 5.10 12.66 1.57
N ILE A 8 4.65 13.87 1.23
CA ILE A 8 3.28 14.09 0.76
C ILE A 8 3.02 13.32 -0.54
N ILE A 9 3.94 13.41 -1.51
CA ILE A 9 3.83 12.67 -2.77
C ILE A 9 3.80 11.16 -2.50
N PHE A 10 4.67 10.67 -1.61
CA PHE A 10 4.71 9.27 -1.21
C PHE A 10 3.37 8.79 -0.62
N ILE A 11 2.80 9.55 0.32
CA ILE A 11 1.49 9.24 0.92
C ILE A 11 0.39 9.24 -0.14
N LEU A 12 0.40 10.20 -1.08
CA LEU A 12 -0.57 10.23 -2.18
C LEU A 12 -0.45 8.98 -3.08
N LEU A 13 0.77 8.51 -3.34
CA LEU A 13 0.99 7.28 -4.09
C LEU A 13 0.49 6.04 -3.32
N LEU A 14 0.68 5.98 -2.01
CA LEU A 14 0.14 4.89 -1.18
C LEU A 14 -1.40 4.88 -1.19
N LEU A 15 -2.03 6.05 -1.08
CA LEU A 15 -3.48 6.20 -1.19
C LEU A 15 -3.99 5.76 -2.55
N LEU A 16 -3.33 6.19 -3.64
CA LEU A 16 -3.69 5.78 -5.00
C LEU A 16 -3.56 4.26 -5.18
N THR A 17 -2.49 3.67 -4.65
CA THR A 17 -2.24 2.21 -4.71
C THR A 17 -3.29 1.45 -3.91
N SER A 18 -3.59 1.89 -2.69
CA SER A 18 -4.64 1.32 -1.85
C SER A 18 -6.00 1.36 -2.54
N TRP A 19 -6.36 2.52 -3.10
CA TRP A 19 -7.62 2.69 -3.84
C TRP A 19 -7.69 1.80 -5.08
N TYR A 20 -6.60 1.74 -5.86
CA TYR A 20 -6.52 0.89 -7.05
C TYR A 20 -6.71 -0.59 -6.70
N MET A 21 -6.02 -1.09 -5.67
CA MET A 21 -6.16 -2.47 -5.20
C MET A 21 -7.58 -2.78 -4.70
N TRP A 22 -8.20 -1.84 -3.97
CA TRP A 22 -9.57 -2.01 -3.49
C TRP A 22 -10.58 -2.06 -4.64
N HIS A 23 -10.49 -1.11 -5.57
CA HIS A 23 -11.42 -1.00 -6.68
C HIS A 23 -11.29 -2.22 -7.61
N ARG A 24 -10.06 -2.70 -7.83
CA ARG A 24 -9.82 -3.76 -8.79
C ARG A 24 -10.02 -5.16 -8.24
N ARG A 25 -10.17 -5.37 -6.92
CA ARG A 25 -10.30 -6.69 -6.24
C ARG A 25 -11.36 -7.67 -6.79
N ASN A 26 -12.34 -7.18 -7.54
CA ASN A 26 -13.45 -7.97 -8.13
C ASN A 26 -13.34 -8.09 -9.66
N GLY A 27 -12.22 -7.67 -10.27
CA GLY A 27 -11.99 -7.71 -11.71
C GLY A 27 -10.57 -8.20 -12.04
N HIS A 28 -9.93 -7.59 -13.05
CA HIS A 28 -8.56 -7.97 -13.43
C HIS A 28 -7.50 -7.08 -12.78
N PHE A 29 -6.64 -7.62 -11.91
CA PHE A 29 -5.52 -6.86 -11.35
C PHE A 29 -4.32 -7.00 -12.28
N LEU A 30 -4.00 -5.92 -13.00
CA LEU A 30 -2.99 -5.93 -14.06
C LEU A 30 -3.31 -7.01 -15.12
N ILE A 31 -2.63 -8.16 -15.05
CA ILE A 31 -2.78 -9.33 -15.92
C ILE A 31 -3.42 -10.55 -15.22
N TYR A 32 -3.70 -10.46 -13.92
CA TYR A 32 -4.32 -11.54 -13.14
C TYR A 32 -5.83 -11.40 -13.13
N ASP A 33 -6.54 -12.49 -13.38
CA ASP A 33 -7.98 -12.58 -13.14
C ASP A 33 -8.23 -12.89 -11.65
N ILE A 34 -8.65 -11.88 -10.91
CA ILE A 34 -8.93 -11.98 -9.47
C ILE A 34 -10.37 -12.48 -9.25
N GLY A 35 -11.25 -12.31 -10.24
CA GLY A 35 -12.65 -12.75 -10.15
C GLY A 35 -12.76 -14.27 -10.01
N GLY A 36 -11.76 -15.01 -10.51
CA GLY A 36 -11.65 -16.46 -10.39
C GLY A 36 -10.87 -16.97 -9.18
N ASP A 37 -10.11 -16.13 -8.46
CA ASP A 37 -9.29 -16.54 -7.30
C ASP A 37 -9.66 -15.75 -6.02
N PRO A 38 -10.50 -16.34 -5.13
CA PRO A 38 -10.93 -15.68 -3.90
C PRO A 38 -9.75 -15.40 -2.94
N ARG A 39 -8.64 -16.12 -3.06
CA ARG A 39 -7.44 -15.90 -2.24
C ARG A 39 -6.69 -14.65 -2.69
N LEU A 40 -6.53 -14.45 -4.00
CA LEU A 40 -5.94 -13.23 -4.57
C LEU A 40 -6.79 -12.00 -4.24
N SER A 41 -8.12 -12.13 -4.30
CA SER A 41 -9.06 -11.07 -3.89
C SER A 41 -8.86 -10.69 -2.41
N ASN A 42 -8.66 -11.69 -1.55
CA ASN A 42 -8.43 -11.46 -0.12
C ASN A 42 -7.07 -10.79 0.15
N ILE A 43 -6.00 -11.20 -0.55
CA ILE A 43 -4.67 -10.57 -0.45
C ILE A 43 -4.76 -9.10 -0.85
N LEU A 44 -5.36 -8.79 -2.02
CA LEU A 44 -5.55 -7.41 -2.49
C LEU A 44 -6.38 -6.57 -1.53
N LYS A 45 -7.42 -7.15 -0.93
CA LYS A 45 -8.25 -6.49 0.09
C LYS A 45 -7.43 -6.14 1.33
N TRP A 46 -6.68 -7.09 1.88
CA TRP A 46 -5.88 -6.86 3.09
C TRP A 46 -4.73 -5.89 2.84
N THR A 47 -4.02 -6.00 1.70
CA THR A 47 -2.96 -5.06 1.33
C THR A 47 -3.51 -3.65 1.13
N SER A 48 -4.67 -3.51 0.48
CA SER A 48 -5.32 -2.21 0.31
C SER A 48 -5.63 -1.55 1.67
N VAL A 49 -6.20 -2.31 2.61
CA VAL A 49 -6.51 -1.81 3.95
C VAL A 49 -5.24 -1.43 4.73
N ALA A 50 -4.18 -2.23 4.63
CA ALA A 50 -2.89 -1.94 5.26
C ALA A 50 -2.27 -0.63 4.73
N LEU A 51 -2.22 -0.47 3.40
CA LEU A 51 -1.72 0.76 2.76
C LEU A 51 -2.56 1.99 3.09
N LEU A 52 -3.87 1.83 3.24
CA LEU A 52 -4.76 2.91 3.68
C LEU A 52 -4.43 3.34 5.12
N ALA A 53 -4.27 2.38 6.02
CA ALA A 53 -3.92 2.63 7.41
C ALA A 53 -2.54 3.29 7.54
N GLU A 54 -1.55 2.82 6.78
CA GLU A 54 -0.22 3.43 6.71
C GLU A 54 -0.25 4.85 6.15
N SER A 55 -1.11 5.12 5.16
CA SER A 55 -1.30 6.46 4.62
C SER A 55 -1.87 7.41 5.67
N ILE A 56 -2.89 6.97 6.43
CA ILE A 56 -3.47 7.75 7.53
C ILE A 56 -2.42 8.02 8.62
N LEU A 57 -1.67 6.99 9.03
CA LEU A 57 -0.56 7.14 9.97
C LEU A 57 0.51 8.10 9.44
N GLY A 58 0.86 7.99 8.17
CA GLY A 58 1.80 8.88 7.50
C GLY A 58 1.38 10.34 7.53
N ILE A 59 0.09 10.62 7.32
CA ILE A 59 -0.48 11.98 7.43
C ILE A 59 -0.31 12.49 8.87
N ILE A 60 -0.69 11.70 9.87
CA ILE A 60 -0.58 12.08 11.29
C ILE A 60 0.88 12.38 11.66
N LEU A 61 1.80 11.51 11.26
CA LEU A 61 3.24 11.65 11.56
C LEU A 61 3.87 12.86 10.84
N LEU A 62 3.38 13.21 9.64
CA LEU A 62 3.82 14.39 8.91
C LEU A 62 3.55 15.70 9.68
N PHE A 63 2.42 15.77 10.41
CA PHE A 63 2.05 16.93 11.21
C PHE A 63 2.77 17.00 12.56
N MET A 64 3.31 15.88 13.08
CA MET A 64 4.11 15.87 14.32
C MET A 64 5.50 16.50 14.18
N GLY A 65 5.94 16.84 12.96
CA GLY A 65 7.16 17.63 12.71
C GLY A 65 8.50 16.92 12.95
N ASN A 66 8.51 15.72 13.53
CA ASN A 66 9.72 14.94 13.75
C ASN A 66 10.12 14.15 12.48
N LYS A 67 11.26 14.50 11.89
CA LYS A 67 11.81 13.86 10.68
C LYS A 67 12.02 12.35 10.80
N TYR A 68 12.29 11.84 12.00
CA TYR A 68 12.51 10.41 12.24
C TYR A 68 11.22 9.60 12.20
N LEU A 69 10.07 10.21 12.47
CA LEU A 69 8.78 9.54 12.42
C LEU A 69 8.34 9.23 10.99
N ASN A 70 8.70 10.09 10.03
CA ASN A 70 8.43 9.85 8.61
C ASN A 70 9.17 8.61 8.06
N LEU A 71 10.34 8.28 8.61
CA LEU A 71 11.09 7.07 8.25
C LEU A 71 10.34 5.79 8.64
N ILE A 72 9.58 5.83 9.74
CA ILE A 72 8.75 4.71 10.19
C ILE A 72 7.66 4.43 9.15
N THR A 73 6.97 5.47 8.66
CA THR A 73 5.97 5.33 7.59
C THR A 73 6.58 4.72 6.33
N LEU A 74 7.79 5.14 5.96
CA LEU A 74 8.48 4.62 4.78
C LEU A 74 8.84 3.15 4.93
N PHE A 75 9.32 2.76 6.11
CA PHE A 75 9.70 1.39 6.41
C PHE A 75 8.49 0.44 6.49
N LEU A 76 7.39 0.87 7.12
CA LEU A 76 6.16 0.08 7.15
C LEU A 76 5.61 -0.13 5.74
N ALA A 77 5.48 0.95 4.97
CA ALA A 77 4.95 0.86 3.62
C ALA A 77 5.81 -0.01 2.69
N SER A 78 7.14 0.05 2.79
CA SER A 78 8.01 -0.84 2.00
C SER A 78 7.85 -2.30 2.41
N LEU A 79 7.68 -2.59 3.71
CA LEU A 79 7.43 -3.93 4.21
C LEU A 79 6.07 -4.48 3.74
N THR A 80 5.03 -3.65 3.74
CA THR A 80 3.70 -4.02 3.24
C THR A 80 3.71 -4.32 1.74
N ILE A 81 4.41 -3.51 0.94
CA ILE A 81 4.58 -3.75 -0.50
C ILE A 81 5.40 -5.02 -0.76
N LEU A 82 6.46 -5.27 0.01
CA LEU A 82 7.25 -6.49 -0.09
C LEU A 82 6.41 -7.73 0.23
N ALA A 83 5.66 -7.71 1.33
CA ALA A 83 4.79 -8.80 1.73
C ALA A 83 3.72 -9.09 0.67
N PHE A 84 3.16 -8.04 0.05
CA PHE A 84 2.26 -8.19 -1.10
C PHE A 84 2.97 -8.84 -2.29
N GLY A 85 4.16 -8.36 -2.66
CA GLY A 85 4.97 -8.90 -3.75
C GLY A 85 5.30 -10.39 -3.58
N LEU A 86 5.66 -10.81 -2.37
CA LEU A 86 5.88 -12.21 -2.05
C LEU A 86 4.58 -13.04 -2.13
N SER A 87 3.49 -12.50 -1.59
CA SER A 87 2.18 -13.17 -1.55
C SER A 87 1.62 -13.45 -2.95
N ILE A 88 1.85 -12.56 -3.92
CA ILE A 88 1.43 -12.78 -5.32
C ILE A 88 2.38 -13.69 -6.10
N THR A 89 3.66 -13.77 -5.70
CA THR A 89 4.68 -14.58 -6.40
C THR A 89 4.59 -16.05 -6.03
N GLN A 90 4.33 -16.35 -4.76
CA GLN A 90 4.08 -17.72 -4.28
C GLN A 90 2.82 -18.37 -4.89
N ASN A 91 2.02 -17.63 -5.66
CA ASN A 91 0.82 -18.14 -6.33
C ASN A 91 1.10 -18.62 -7.78
N LYS A 92 2.36 -18.57 -8.24
CA LYS A 92 2.79 -18.98 -9.59
C LYS A 92 3.55 -20.31 -9.64
N GLU A 93 3.82 -20.94 -8.49
CA GLU A 93 4.34 -22.30 -8.38
C GLU A 93 3.20 -23.28 -8.06
#